data_AF-A0A8T4EAB6-F1
#
_entry.id   AF-A0A8T4EAB6-F1
#
_cell.length_a   1.000
_cell.length_b   1.000
_cell.length_c   1.000
_cell.angle_alpha   90.00
_cell.angle_beta   90.00
_cell.angle_gamma   90.00
#
_symmetry.space_group_name_H-M   'P 1'
#
loop_
_entity.id
_entity.type
_entity.pdbx_description
1 polymer ?
#
loop_
_entity_poly.entity_id
_entity_poly.type
_entity_poly.pdbx_seq_one_letter_code
_entity_poly.pdbx_strand_id
1 'polypeptide(L)'
;MVPLKNTGQIPFNIGKDVKVPLSPDQLRRKMAIQIQQNICNTVVCNSQCLMACMRVHGDNPPLTIQSDLAFPVIDYNRCTSCFACGRACPLDAIVIGDRGLVSTKRITTEFDRTENSTLSKRPYEVADSYSSMSEADTIFARVQLDTEFEYYHQTEFSGAQKMISKQIPGYGRFEHELSVAAWKLYDSRHSIKRPGIGLDPNAEEIGKRIDSNSEELTEMVKRAALFLGADMVGIAELDRNWLYTHNRQGEPYDIPLTFARVIVMPIEMDYDAIATSPSFTSAAATGLGYSMMAFVEAELVSFIHRMGYNAITCGNDIGLSVPMAIDAGLGQYGRHGLLITKPYGPRVRIAKVLTDMPLLTDSPDEDFCKAVIKFCETCEKCAHTCPSQAIPYGKEQTWEGKTKSNNPGIKKWFVDVERCYGFWIENGSECSNCVRSCPYNKRDGFLHRTIMWVVQHMPWLNPLVVKMDDLVGYGKQRDGRGFWRKFNYEI
;
A
#
# COMPACT_ATOMS: atom_id res chain seq x y z
N MET A 1 -81.01 18.76 8.93
CA MET A 1 -79.60 18.60 9.36
C MET A 1 -78.72 19.02 8.20
N VAL A 2 -77.73 19.87 8.46
CA VAL A 2 -77.10 20.82 7.51
C VAL A 2 -76.55 20.16 6.22
N PRO A 3 -76.87 20.67 5.01
CA PRO A 3 -76.46 20.10 3.72
C PRO A 3 -75.37 20.90 2.96
N LEU A 4 -74.65 20.16 2.09
CA LEU A 4 -74.04 20.47 0.77
C LEU A 4 -73.53 21.90 0.43
N LYS A 5 -72.31 21.99 -0.14
CA LYS A 5 -72.08 22.67 -1.44
C LYS A 5 -70.76 22.30 -2.16
N ASN A 6 -70.93 22.03 -3.45
CA ASN A 6 -69.99 21.90 -4.57
C ASN A 6 -68.83 22.90 -4.64
N THR A 7 -67.73 22.46 -5.27
CA THR A 7 -67.07 22.99 -6.51
C THR A 7 -65.84 22.10 -6.74
N GLY A 8 -65.40 21.65 -7.91
CA GLY A 8 -65.51 22.05 -9.31
C GLY A 8 -64.34 21.36 -10.04
N GLN A 9 -64.42 21.27 -11.36
CA GLN A 9 -63.71 20.35 -12.24
C GLN A 9 -62.43 21.02 -12.88
N ILE A 10 -61.51 20.21 -13.46
CA ILE A 10 -60.57 20.53 -14.61
C ILE A 10 -59.19 21.19 -14.25
N PRO A 11 -58.05 21.07 -15.02
CA PRO A 11 -57.56 20.10 -16.04
C PRO A 11 -56.07 19.62 -15.89
N PHE A 12 -55.71 18.62 -16.72
CA PHE A 12 -54.37 18.42 -17.31
C PHE A 12 -53.89 19.67 -18.08
N ASN A 13 -52.65 20.12 -17.87
CA ASN A 13 -51.97 20.97 -18.85
C ASN A 13 -50.50 20.56 -19.04
N ILE A 14 -50.17 20.24 -20.30
CA ILE A 14 -48.85 19.83 -20.78
C ILE A 14 -48.02 21.11 -20.95
N GLY A 15 -47.12 21.38 -20.00
CA GLY A 15 -46.07 22.39 -20.14
C GLY A 15 -44.86 21.78 -20.84
N LYS A 16 -44.65 22.13 -22.11
CA LYS A 16 -43.40 21.87 -22.84
C LYS A 16 -42.28 22.71 -22.21
N ASP A 17 -41.45 22.11 -21.35
CA ASP A 17 -40.13 22.66 -21.06
C ASP A 17 -39.22 22.40 -22.26
N VAL A 18 -39.18 23.38 -23.16
CA VAL A 18 -38.21 23.48 -24.23
C VAL A 18 -36.82 23.53 -23.60
N LYS A 19 -36.09 22.41 -23.63
CA LYS A 19 -34.66 22.39 -23.30
C LYS A 19 -33.95 23.32 -24.29
N VAL A 20 -33.58 24.51 -23.83
CA VAL A 20 -32.70 25.41 -24.56
C VAL A 20 -31.39 24.66 -24.84
N PRO A 21 -30.95 24.53 -26.10
CA PRO A 21 -29.65 23.93 -26.40
C PRO A 21 -28.56 24.74 -25.68
N LEU A 22 -27.70 24.04 -24.93
CA LEU A 22 -26.56 24.67 -24.28
C LEU A 22 -25.71 25.40 -25.32
N SER A 23 -25.22 26.59 -24.97
CA SER A 23 -24.29 27.31 -25.85
C SER A 23 -23.01 26.47 -26.08
N PRO A 24 -22.31 26.63 -27.21
CA PRO A 24 -21.04 25.94 -27.47
C PRO A 24 -20.00 26.12 -26.34
N ASP A 25 -20.01 27.27 -25.66
CA ASP A 25 -19.15 27.53 -24.49
C ASP A 25 -19.60 26.78 -23.22
N GLN A 26 -20.90 26.58 -23.03
CA GLN A 26 -21.43 25.74 -21.94
C GLN A 26 -21.18 24.24 -22.19
N LEU A 27 -21.21 23.80 -23.45
CA LEU A 27 -20.78 22.45 -23.84
C LEU A 27 -19.27 22.25 -23.64
N ARG A 28 -18.44 23.22 -24.01
CA ARG A 28 -16.98 23.19 -23.76
C ARG A 28 -16.63 23.18 -22.27
N ARG A 29 -17.40 23.90 -21.43
CA ARG A 29 -17.21 23.89 -19.96
C ARG A 29 -17.68 22.59 -19.29
N LYS A 30 -18.64 21.86 -19.87
CA LYS A 30 -19.11 20.54 -19.35
C LYS A 30 -18.18 19.38 -19.71
N MET A 31 -17.35 19.48 -20.75
CA MET A 31 -16.49 18.38 -21.25
C MET A 31 -15.03 18.49 -20.79
N ALA A 32 -14.79 18.97 -19.58
CA ALA A 32 -13.43 19.14 -19.06
C ALA A 32 -12.78 17.83 -18.59
N ILE A 33 -13.49 16.70 -18.48
CA ILE A 33 -12.93 15.44 -17.98
C ILE A 33 -13.34 14.31 -18.93
N GLN A 34 -12.37 13.59 -19.49
CA GLN A 34 -12.60 12.47 -20.39
C GLN A 34 -11.86 11.23 -19.93
N ILE A 35 -12.45 10.06 -20.17
CA ILE A 35 -11.84 8.77 -19.86
C ILE A 35 -11.32 8.19 -21.17
N GLN A 36 -10.01 8.09 -21.28
CA GLN A 36 -9.33 7.50 -22.42
C GLN A 36 -9.49 5.99 -22.34
N GLN A 37 -10.48 5.46 -23.04
CA GLN A 37 -10.85 4.04 -23.02
C GLN A 37 -9.71 3.11 -23.46
N ASN A 38 -8.81 3.59 -24.31
CA ASN A 38 -7.62 2.87 -24.74
C ASN A 38 -6.51 2.80 -23.68
N ILE A 39 -6.58 3.63 -22.62
CA ILE A 39 -5.66 3.62 -21.48
C ILE A 39 -6.35 3.02 -20.24
N CYS A 40 -7.64 3.30 -20.06
CA CYS A 40 -8.42 2.79 -18.95
C CYS A 40 -8.71 1.30 -19.15
N ASN A 41 -7.90 0.47 -18.50
CA ASN A 41 -8.07 -0.98 -18.52
C ASN A 41 -8.58 -1.42 -17.14
N THR A 42 -9.83 -1.82 -16.98
CA THR A 42 -10.37 -2.23 -15.66
C THR A 42 -9.87 -3.54 -15.09
N VAL A 43 -9.20 -4.35 -15.90
CA VAL A 43 -8.48 -5.53 -15.42
C VAL A 43 -7.23 -5.08 -14.64
N VAL A 44 -6.59 -3.99 -15.06
CA VAL A 44 -5.33 -3.45 -14.49
C VAL A 44 -5.55 -2.22 -13.58
N CYS A 45 -6.58 -1.43 -13.86
CA CYS A 45 -6.97 -0.25 -13.10
C CYS A 45 -7.70 -0.70 -11.83
N ASN A 46 -7.13 -0.35 -10.67
CA ASN A 46 -7.90 -0.40 -9.43
C ASN A 46 -9.06 0.62 -9.46
N SER A 47 -10.10 0.37 -8.65
CA SER A 47 -11.25 1.26 -8.49
C SER A 47 -10.92 2.52 -7.67
N GLN A 48 -9.65 2.94 -7.59
CA GLN A 48 -9.22 4.12 -6.83
C GLN A 48 -9.85 5.42 -7.36
N CYS A 49 -10.02 5.56 -8.67
CA CYS A 49 -10.70 6.71 -9.24
C CYS A 49 -12.18 6.79 -8.82
N LEU A 50 -12.85 5.63 -8.66
CA LEU A 50 -14.21 5.53 -8.15
C LEU A 50 -14.27 5.87 -6.66
N MET A 51 -13.41 5.25 -5.85
CA MET A 51 -13.33 5.56 -4.42
C MET A 51 -13.00 7.03 -4.16
N ALA A 52 -12.09 7.62 -4.93
CA ALA A 52 -11.77 9.04 -4.82
C ALA A 52 -12.97 9.92 -5.21
N CYS A 53 -13.79 9.49 -6.17
CA CYS A 53 -15.04 10.18 -6.49
C CYS A 53 -16.05 10.08 -5.35
N MET A 54 -16.21 8.88 -4.76
CA MET A 54 -17.08 8.63 -3.60
C MET A 54 -16.66 9.44 -2.36
N ARG A 55 -15.35 9.59 -2.11
CA ARG A 55 -14.85 10.43 -1.01
C ARG A 55 -15.32 11.89 -1.11
N VAL A 56 -15.56 12.39 -2.32
CA VAL A 56 -16.06 13.75 -2.54
C VAL A 56 -17.59 13.80 -2.59
N HIS A 57 -18.23 12.77 -3.13
CA HIS A 57 -19.65 12.80 -3.50
C HIS A 57 -20.55 11.84 -2.70
N GLY A 58 -20.00 11.13 -1.72
CA GLY A 58 -20.70 10.11 -0.95
C GLY A 58 -21.06 8.87 -1.78
N ASP A 59 -22.12 8.19 -1.37
CA ASP A 59 -22.52 6.87 -1.89
C ASP A 59 -23.12 6.92 -3.30
N ASN A 60 -23.40 8.13 -3.80
CA ASN A 60 -23.86 8.34 -5.17
C ASN A 60 -22.86 9.28 -5.88
N PRO A 61 -21.68 8.77 -6.29
CA PRO A 61 -20.71 9.55 -7.04
C PRO A 61 -21.18 9.80 -8.48
N PRO A 62 -20.77 10.90 -9.13
CA PRO A 62 -20.96 11.12 -10.56
C PRO A 62 -20.09 10.21 -11.43
N LEU A 63 -19.08 9.52 -10.86
CA LEU A 63 -18.32 8.48 -11.56
C LEU A 63 -18.88 7.12 -11.15
N THR A 64 -19.29 6.28 -12.09
CA THR A 64 -19.82 4.92 -11.84
C THR A 64 -19.18 3.92 -12.79
N ILE A 65 -19.17 2.62 -12.47
CA ILE A 65 -18.75 1.57 -13.41
C ILE A 65 -20.01 1.06 -14.13
N GLN A 66 -20.02 1.08 -15.47
CA GLN A 66 -21.07 0.39 -16.22
C GLN A 66 -20.72 -1.10 -16.39
N SER A 67 -21.71 -1.96 -16.16
CA SER A 67 -21.57 -3.42 -16.10
C SER A 67 -21.21 -4.07 -17.44
N ASP A 68 -21.49 -3.40 -18.56
CA ASP A 68 -21.25 -3.87 -19.93
C ASP A 68 -19.86 -3.48 -20.46
N LEU A 69 -19.32 -2.36 -19.98
CA LEU A 69 -18.13 -1.76 -20.54
C LEU A 69 -16.89 -1.98 -19.68
N ALA A 70 -17.06 -2.35 -18.41
CA ALA A 70 -15.98 -2.47 -17.44
C ALA A 70 -15.02 -1.27 -17.58
N PHE A 71 -15.52 -0.04 -17.53
CA PHE A 71 -14.69 1.15 -17.28
C PHE A 71 -15.53 2.23 -16.61
N PRO A 72 -14.91 3.15 -15.86
CA PRO A 72 -15.66 4.21 -15.20
C PRO A 72 -16.32 5.12 -16.25
N VAL A 73 -17.53 5.59 -15.96
CA VAL A 73 -18.31 6.51 -16.77
C VAL A 73 -18.68 7.70 -15.90
N ILE A 74 -18.53 8.91 -16.45
CA ILE A 74 -18.85 10.16 -15.76
C ILE A 74 -20.26 10.60 -16.15
N ASP A 75 -21.16 10.72 -15.18
CA ASP A 75 -22.37 11.51 -15.33
C ASP A 75 -21.99 13.00 -15.33
N TYR A 76 -21.88 13.56 -16.52
CA TYR A 76 -21.54 14.97 -16.74
C TYR A 76 -22.58 15.97 -16.20
N ASN A 77 -23.80 15.54 -15.88
CA ASN A 77 -24.78 16.42 -15.26
C ASN A 77 -24.59 16.52 -13.75
N ARG A 78 -23.92 15.53 -13.15
CA ARG A 78 -23.64 15.45 -11.71
C ARG A 78 -22.19 15.72 -11.35
N CYS A 79 -21.30 15.67 -12.34
CA CYS A 79 -19.88 15.95 -12.13
C CYS A 79 -19.67 17.40 -11.68
N THR A 80 -19.03 17.57 -10.52
CA THR A 80 -18.67 18.90 -9.98
C THR A 80 -17.34 19.43 -10.49
N SER A 81 -16.68 18.69 -11.39
CA SER A 81 -15.33 18.98 -11.85
C SER A 81 -14.31 19.15 -10.70
N CYS A 82 -14.48 18.41 -9.61
CA CYS A 82 -13.53 18.40 -8.48
C CYS A 82 -12.18 17.75 -8.83
N PHE A 83 -12.14 16.99 -9.93
CA PHE A 83 -10.99 16.23 -10.44
C PHE A 83 -10.42 15.17 -9.49
N ALA A 84 -11.20 14.71 -8.50
CA ALA A 84 -10.75 13.68 -7.56
C ALA A 84 -10.45 12.35 -8.25
N CYS A 85 -11.30 11.92 -9.18
CA CYS A 85 -11.13 10.71 -9.96
C CYS A 85 -9.89 10.77 -10.86
N GLY A 86 -9.66 11.90 -11.53
CA GLY A 86 -8.49 12.09 -12.40
C GLY A 86 -7.17 11.99 -11.64
N ARG A 87 -7.07 12.66 -10.49
CA ARG A 87 -5.88 12.60 -9.64
C ARG A 87 -5.64 11.25 -8.97
N ALA A 88 -6.67 10.42 -8.89
CA ALA A 88 -6.59 9.09 -8.30
C ALA A 88 -6.53 7.98 -9.36
N CYS A 89 -6.50 8.34 -10.65
CA CYS A 89 -6.41 7.36 -11.72
C CYS A 89 -4.97 6.82 -11.75
N PRO A 90 -4.74 5.52 -11.49
CA PRO A 90 -3.39 4.97 -11.44
C PRO A 90 -2.66 5.00 -12.79
N LEU A 91 -3.43 4.98 -13.88
CA LEU A 91 -2.95 4.96 -15.27
C LEU A 91 -3.10 6.32 -15.98
N ASP A 92 -3.48 7.39 -15.26
CA ASP A 92 -3.78 8.71 -15.84
C ASP A 92 -4.80 8.69 -17.00
N ALA A 93 -5.65 7.64 -17.05
CA ALA A 93 -6.64 7.46 -18.11
C ALA A 93 -7.76 8.50 -18.08
N ILE A 94 -7.87 9.30 -17.01
CA ILE A 94 -8.88 10.35 -16.86
C ILE A 94 -8.21 11.72 -17.06
N VAL A 95 -8.36 12.29 -18.25
CA VAL A 95 -7.65 13.51 -18.70
C VAL A 95 -8.52 14.76 -18.65
N ILE A 96 -7.88 15.94 -18.60
CA ILE A 96 -8.55 17.24 -18.52
C ILE A 96 -8.46 18.04 -19.83
N GLY A 97 -9.63 18.36 -20.43
CA GLY A 97 -9.78 19.24 -21.61
C GLY A 97 -9.52 18.60 -22.99
N ASP A 98 -9.60 19.41 -24.06
CA ASP A 98 -9.52 19.00 -25.49
C ASP A 98 -8.16 18.44 -25.96
N ARG A 99 -7.19 18.18 -25.07
CA ARG A 99 -5.87 17.64 -25.46
C ARG A 99 -5.87 16.11 -25.60
N GLY A 100 -6.89 15.57 -26.24
CA GLY A 100 -7.06 14.14 -26.50
C GLY A 100 -6.65 13.73 -27.92
N LEU A 101 -5.42 14.00 -28.34
CA LEU A 101 -4.84 13.40 -29.55
C LEU A 101 -3.33 13.16 -29.32
N VAL A 102 -3.00 12.13 -28.53
CA VAL A 102 -1.69 11.48 -28.67
C VAL A 102 -1.87 10.33 -29.65
N SER A 103 -1.19 10.46 -30.78
CA SER A 103 -1.15 9.54 -31.92
C SER A 103 -1.11 8.07 -31.53
N THR A 104 -2.14 7.33 -31.94
CA THR A 104 -2.23 5.87 -31.91
C THR A 104 -1.14 5.24 -32.78
N LYS A 105 -0.11 4.64 -32.18
CA LYS A 105 0.53 3.45 -32.79
C LYS A 105 -0.31 2.25 -32.37
N ARG A 106 -1.06 1.70 -33.34
CA ARG A 106 -1.83 0.46 -33.19
C ARG A 106 -0.90 -0.66 -32.76
N ILE A 107 -1.10 -1.20 -31.57
CA ILE A 107 -0.65 -2.56 -31.23
C ILE A 107 -1.84 -3.44 -31.58
N THR A 108 -1.81 -4.05 -32.76
CA THR A 108 -2.73 -5.11 -33.15
C THR A 108 -2.33 -6.37 -32.38
N THR A 109 -3.21 -6.84 -31.51
CA THR A 109 -3.12 -8.13 -30.83
C THR A 109 -3.44 -9.25 -31.82
N GLU A 110 -2.42 -9.87 -32.40
CA GLU A 110 -2.51 -11.25 -32.85
C GLU A 110 -2.09 -12.13 -31.67
N PHE A 111 -3.06 -12.81 -31.09
CA PHE A 111 -2.85 -13.90 -30.15
C PHE A 111 -2.34 -15.10 -30.96
N ASP A 112 -1.01 -15.24 -31.04
CA ASP A 112 -0.43 -16.52 -31.43
C ASP A 112 -0.08 -17.32 -30.17
N ARG A 113 -0.64 -18.53 -30.11
CA ARG A 113 -0.45 -19.48 -29.02
C ARG A 113 0.80 -20.31 -29.32
N THR A 114 1.94 -19.91 -28.79
CA THR A 114 3.04 -20.84 -28.49
C THR A 114 4.06 -20.21 -27.53
N GLU A 115 4.46 -21.04 -26.57
CA GLU A 115 5.69 -20.98 -25.76
C GLU A 115 5.69 -20.18 -24.44
N ASN A 116 5.93 -20.96 -23.37
CA ASN A 116 6.28 -20.64 -21.99
C ASN A 116 7.05 -19.32 -21.77
N SER A 117 6.75 -18.67 -20.63
CA SER A 117 7.45 -17.52 -20.01
C SER A 117 6.81 -16.15 -20.20
N THR A 118 5.70 -15.89 -19.51
CA THR A 118 5.29 -14.52 -19.15
C THR A 118 5.31 -14.35 -17.63
N LEU A 119 6.51 -14.46 -17.03
CA LEU A 119 6.76 -13.73 -15.80
C LEU A 119 6.67 -12.25 -16.17
N SER A 120 5.71 -11.55 -15.56
CA SER A 120 5.58 -10.09 -15.61
C SER A 120 6.96 -9.43 -15.57
N LYS A 121 7.22 -8.52 -16.49
CA LYS A 121 8.51 -7.82 -16.59
C LYS A 121 8.70 -6.98 -15.32
N ARG A 122 9.49 -7.51 -14.36
CA ARG A 122 9.73 -6.86 -13.07
C ARG A 122 10.42 -5.51 -13.28
N PRO A 123 10.10 -4.47 -12.48
CA PRO A 123 10.74 -3.15 -12.57
C PRO A 123 12.08 -3.11 -11.81
N TYR A 124 12.64 -4.27 -11.47
CA TYR A 124 13.92 -4.46 -10.81
C TYR A 124 14.61 -5.72 -11.35
N GLU A 125 15.92 -5.74 -11.25
CA GLU A 125 16.75 -6.83 -11.76
C GLU A 125 16.90 -7.93 -10.71
N VAL A 126 16.77 -9.18 -11.14
CA VAL A 126 16.97 -10.39 -10.34
C VAL A 126 18.01 -11.24 -11.06
N ALA A 127 19.04 -11.68 -10.34
CA ALA A 127 20.10 -12.51 -10.89
C ALA A 127 19.59 -13.94 -11.13
N ASP A 128 20.10 -14.61 -12.17
CA ASP A 128 19.78 -16.01 -12.45
C ASP A 128 20.20 -16.95 -11.31
N SER A 129 21.18 -16.54 -10.51
CA SER A 129 21.66 -17.24 -9.32
C SER A 129 20.84 -16.97 -8.05
N TYR A 130 19.76 -16.19 -8.13
CA TYR A 130 18.92 -15.90 -6.97
C TYR A 130 18.35 -17.18 -6.36
N SER A 131 18.38 -17.26 -5.04
CA SER A 131 17.75 -18.34 -4.28
C SER A 131 16.94 -17.78 -3.11
N SER A 132 15.88 -18.50 -2.76
CA SER A 132 15.07 -18.22 -1.58
C SER A 132 15.91 -18.30 -0.31
N MET A 133 15.70 -17.34 0.60
CA MET A 133 16.39 -17.26 1.90
C MET A 133 15.66 -18.11 2.95
N SER A 134 16.37 -18.53 4.01
CA SER A 134 15.73 -19.07 5.21
C SER A 134 15.19 -17.95 6.09
N GLU A 135 13.98 -18.08 6.65
CA GLU A 135 13.47 -17.09 7.61
C GLU A 135 14.36 -17.00 8.85
N ALA A 136 15.05 -18.10 9.20
CA ALA A 136 16.02 -18.17 10.31
C ALA A 136 17.20 -17.19 10.15
N ASP A 137 17.51 -16.79 8.91
CA ASP A 137 18.58 -15.82 8.65
C ASP A 137 18.12 -14.37 8.80
N THR A 138 16.81 -14.11 8.93
CA THR A 138 16.31 -12.75 9.17
C THR A 138 16.80 -12.21 10.51
N ILE A 139 17.01 -10.89 10.58
CA ILE A 139 17.51 -10.22 11.80
C ILE A 139 16.69 -10.57 13.05
N PHE A 140 15.37 -10.64 12.94
CA PHE A 140 14.50 -10.96 14.08
C PHE A 140 14.60 -12.43 14.50
N ALA A 141 14.78 -13.35 13.55
CA ALA A 141 15.02 -14.76 13.90
C ALA A 141 16.39 -14.92 14.58
N ARG A 142 17.42 -14.20 14.11
CA ARG A 142 18.73 -14.19 14.76
C ARG A 142 18.68 -13.70 16.20
N VAL A 143 18.01 -12.59 16.45
CA VAL A 143 17.81 -12.07 17.83
C VAL A 143 17.16 -13.11 18.74
N GLN A 144 16.26 -13.93 18.20
CA GLN A 144 15.52 -14.94 18.95
C GLN A 144 16.27 -16.27 19.10
N LEU A 145 17.08 -16.67 18.12
CA LEU A 145 17.55 -18.06 17.99
C LEU A 145 19.07 -18.21 17.76
N ASP A 146 19.79 -17.15 17.37
CA ASP A 146 21.21 -17.20 17.06
C ASP A 146 22.04 -16.78 18.29
N THR A 147 22.55 -17.75 19.04
CA THR A 147 23.33 -17.53 20.28
C THR A 147 24.63 -16.75 20.05
N GLU A 148 25.13 -16.72 18.82
CA GLU A 148 26.36 -16.00 18.46
C GLU A 148 26.08 -14.56 18.02
N PHE A 149 24.81 -14.15 17.91
CA PHE A 149 24.47 -12.77 17.56
C PHE A 149 24.65 -11.82 18.74
N GLU A 150 25.26 -10.66 18.50
CA GLU A 150 25.60 -9.66 19.55
C GLU A 150 24.37 -9.24 20.39
N TYR A 151 23.20 -9.15 19.77
CA TYR A 151 21.95 -8.76 20.42
C TYR A 151 21.02 -9.94 20.71
N TYR A 152 21.54 -11.17 20.82
CA TYR A 152 20.75 -12.35 21.18
C TYR A 152 19.93 -12.10 22.46
N HIS A 153 18.62 -12.38 22.40
CA HIS A 153 17.61 -12.12 23.44
C HIS A 153 17.43 -10.66 23.88
N GLN A 154 18.05 -9.70 23.21
CA GLN A 154 17.76 -8.28 23.41
C GLN A 154 16.65 -7.87 22.46
N THR A 155 15.50 -7.50 23.01
CA THR A 155 14.34 -7.03 22.23
C THR A 155 14.46 -5.54 21.94
N GLU A 156 13.67 -5.04 21.00
CA GLU A 156 13.57 -3.62 20.69
C GLU A 156 13.28 -2.74 21.92
N PHE A 157 12.60 -3.27 22.94
CA PHE A 157 12.30 -2.55 24.19
C PHE A 157 13.39 -2.66 25.27
N SER A 158 14.49 -3.38 25.03
CA SER A 158 15.56 -3.58 26.02
C SER A 158 16.17 -2.26 26.52
N GLY A 159 16.25 -1.23 25.67
CA GLY A 159 16.71 0.11 26.05
C GLY A 159 15.66 1.03 26.69
N ALA A 160 14.40 0.59 26.81
CA ALA A 160 13.28 1.49 27.10
C ALA A 160 13.41 2.21 28.44
N GLN A 161 13.74 1.49 29.52
CA GLN A 161 13.87 2.08 30.86
C GLN A 161 14.95 3.18 30.92
N LYS A 162 16.05 3.00 30.17
CA LYS A 162 17.11 4.01 30.04
C LYS A 162 16.63 5.25 29.31
N MET A 163 15.74 5.11 28.34
CA MET A 163 15.20 6.25 27.60
C MET A 163 14.12 7.00 28.39
N ILE A 164 13.28 6.26 29.14
CA ILE A 164 12.28 6.83 30.06
C ILE A 164 12.96 7.70 31.13
N SER A 165 14.08 7.24 31.70
CA SER A 165 14.79 7.99 32.75
C SER A 165 15.41 9.31 32.25
N LYS A 166 15.62 9.47 30.94
CA LYS A 166 16.13 10.71 30.34
C LYS A 166 15.08 11.81 30.23
N GLN A 167 13.79 11.52 30.46
CA GLN A 167 12.71 12.49 30.39
C GLN A 167 12.64 13.25 29.05
N ILE A 168 12.95 12.55 27.95
CA ILE A 168 12.86 13.10 26.60
C ILE A 168 11.37 13.09 26.16
N PRO A 169 10.83 14.20 25.63
CA PRO A 169 9.47 14.22 25.11
C PRO A 169 9.21 13.10 24.08
N GLY A 170 8.14 12.33 24.27
CA GLY A 170 7.79 11.16 23.45
C GLY A 170 8.47 9.84 23.86
N TYR A 171 9.37 9.85 24.85
CA TYR A 171 9.93 8.65 25.47
C TYR A 171 9.38 8.41 26.89
N GLY A 172 8.17 8.88 27.18
CA GLY A 172 7.53 8.72 28.47
C GLY A 172 7.04 7.29 28.72
N ARG A 173 6.70 7.01 29.98
CA ARG A 173 6.13 5.71 30.38
C ARG A 173 4.82 5.44 29.63
N PHE A 174 3.96 6.45 29.49
CA PHE A 174 2.70 6.32 28.77
C PHE A 174 2.91 5.86 27.32
N GLU A 175 3.78 6.54 26.57
CA GLU A 175 4.03 6.18 25.18
C GLU A 175 4.68 4.81 25.03
N HIS A 176 5.56 4.43 25.96
CA HIS A 176 6.15 3.08 25.99
C HIS A 176 5.09 2.00 26.19
N GLU A 177 4.26 2.12 27.23
CA GLU A 177 3.23 1.11 27.51
C GLU A 177 2.21 1.04 26.37
N LEU A 178 1.90 2.17 25.76
CA LEU A 178 1.06 2.20 24.57
C LEU A 178 1.74 1.51 23.38
N SER A 179 3.04 1.71 23.15
CA SER A 179 3.74 1.03 22.06
C SER A 179 3.74 -0.47 22.25
N VAL A 180 3.98 -0.96 23.47
CA VAL A 180 3.90 -2.39 23.80
C VAL A 180 2.47 -2.92 23.61
N ALA A 181 1.46 -2.17 24.09
CA ALA A 181 0.06 -2.57 23.94
C ALA A 181 -0.40 -2.63 22.48
N ALA A 182 0.13 -1.77 21.62
CA ALA A 182 -0.24 -1.70 20.21
C ALA A 182 0.10 -2.98 19.42
N TRP A 183 1.05 -3.80 19.91
CA TRP A 183 1.42 -5.08 19.33
C TRP A 183 0.52 -6.26 19.71
N LYS A 184 -0.38 -6.06 20.68
CA LYS A 184 -1.10 -7.16 21.35
C LYS A 184 -1.81 -8.11 20.38
N LEU A 185 -2.54 -7.59 19.39
CA LEU A 185 -3.28 -8.43 18.45
C LEU A 185 -2.32 -9.18 17.51
N TYR A 186 -1.29 -8.51 17.00
CA TYR A 186 -0.30 -9.13 16.13
C TYR A 186 0.44 -10.28 16.82
N ASP A 187 0.89 -10.10 18.05
CA ASP A 187 1.61 -11.15 18.81
C ASP A 187 0.69 -12.31 19.18
N SER A 188 -0.60 -12.02 19.37
CA SER A 188 -1.60 -13.03 19.69
C SER A 188 -2.17 -13.74 18.45
N ARG A 189 -1.75 -13.38 17.23
CA ARG A 189 -2.36 -13.89 15.97
C ARG A 189 -2.35 -15.42 15.87
N HIS A 190 -1.26 -16.06 16.30
CA HIS A 190 -1.15 -17.53 16.30
C HIS A 190 -2.01 -18.23 17.36
N SER A 191 -2.49 -17.48 18.36
CA SER A 191 -3.38 -18.00 19.40
C SER A 191 -4.84 -18.06 18.96
N ILE A 192 -5.18 -17.44 17.83
CA ILE A 192 -6.52 -17.48 17.25
C ILE A 192 -6.70 -18.87 16.62
N LYS A 193 -7.28 -19.80 17.39
CA LYS A 193 -7.69 -21.13 16.92
C LYS A 193 -9.18 -21.07 16.62
N ARG A 194 -9.52 -20.61 15.42
CA ARG A 194 -10.91 -20.56 14.96
C ARG A 194 -10.98 -21.27 13.61
N PRO A 195 -12.05 -22.03 13.35
CA PRO A 195 -12.24 -22.59 12.03
C PRO A 195 -12.14 -21.56 10.92
N GLY A 196 -11.26 -21.78 9.94
CA GLY A 196 -11.02 -20.84 8.83
C GLY A 196 -10.03 -19.70 9.12
N ILE A 197 -9.44 -19.60 10.32
CA ILE A 197 -8.39 -18.63 10.69
C ILE A 197 -7.24 -19.37 11.40
N GLY A 198 -6.04 -19.35 10.81
CA GLY A 198 -4.91 -20.16 11.28
C GLY A 198 -5.00 -21.64 10.88
N LEU A 199 -3.91 -22.39 11.08
CA LEU A 199 -3.76 -23.80 10.67
C LEU A 199 -4.54 -24.78 11.58
N ASP A 200 -5.86 -24.60 11.75
CA ASP A 200 -6.71 -25.61 12.41
C ASP A 200 -7.25 -26.61 11.38
N PRO A 201 -6.85 -27.90 11.42
CA PRO A 201 -7.23 -28.89 10.41
C PRO A 201 -8.67 -29.40 10.51
N ASN A 202 -9.43 -29.08 11.58
CA ASN A 202 -10.75 -29.69 11.86
C ASN A 202 -11.94 -28.74 11.64
N ALA A 203 -11.73 -27.73 10.81
CA ALA A 203 -12.51 -26.51 10.80
C ALA A 203 -13.24 -26.31 9.47
N GLU A 204 -14.56 -26.57 9.42
CA GLU A 204 -15.36 -26.31 8.21
C GLU A 204 -15.98 -24.90 8.22
N GLU A 205 -15.17 -23.88 7.88
CA GLU A 205 -15.69 -22.55 7.46
C GLU A 205 -15.76 -22.41 5.93
N ILE A 206 -15.70 -23.52 5.21
CA ILE A 206 -15.73 -23.54 3.75
C ILE A 206 -17.16 -23.31 3.30
N GLY A 207 -17.41 -22.14 2.72
CA GLY A 207 -18.67 -21.87 2.03
C GLY A 207 -18.78 -22.68 0.74
N LYS A 208 -19.98 -22.75 0.18
CA LYS A 208 -20.15 -23.34 -1.15
C LYS A 208 -19.34 -22.51 -2.16
N ARG A 209 -18.44 -23.17 -2.89
CA ARG A 209 -17.66 -22.54 -3.96
C ARG A 209 -18.58 -21.75 -4.89
N ILE A 210 -18.37 -20.45 -4.94
CA ILE A 210 -19.07 -19.57 -5.86
C ILE A 210 -18.43 -19.77 -7.23
N ASP A 211 -19.25 -20.16 -8.20
CA ASP A 211 -18.81 -20.30 -9.59
C ASP A 211 -19.02 -18.95 -10.28
N SER A 212 -17.94 -18.18 -10.36
CA SER A 212 -17.89 -16.86 -10.99
C SER A 212 -16.55 -16.70 -11.73
N ASN A 213 -16.49 -15.76 -12.66
CA ASN A 213 -15.28 -15.49 -13.43
C ASN A 213 -14.23 -14.74 -12.59
N SER A 214 -12.97 -14.79 -13.03
CA SER A 214 -11.86 -14.17 -12.30
C SER A 214 -12.00 -12.65 -12.14
N GLU A 215 -12.73 -11.98 -13.02
CA GLU A 215 -12.92 -10.53 -12.97
C GLU A 215 -13.81 -10.12 -11.79
N GLU A 216 -14.97 -10.76 -11.67
CA GLU A 216 -15.91 -10.53 -10.58
C GLU A 216 -15.30 -10.95 -9.23
N LEU A 217 -14.60 -12.10 -9.18
CA LEU A 217 -13.91 -12.55 -7.97
C LEU A 217 -12.81 -11.56 -7.52
N THR A 218 -12.03 -11.02 -8.46
CA THR A 218 -11.04 -9.97 -8.17
C THR A 218 -11.70 -8.71 -7.63
N GLU A 219 -12.81 -8.27 -8.21
CA GLU A 219 -13.54 -7.09 -7.72
C GLU A 219 -14.08 -7.32 -6.31
N MET A 220 -14.66 -8.49 -6.04
CA MET A 220 -15.17 -8.87 -4.72
C MET A 220 -14.07 -8.87 -3.65
N VAL A 221 -12.94 -9.53 -3.92
CA VAL A 221 -11.81 -9.62 -2.98
C VAL A 221 -11.21 -8.24 -2.70
N LYS A 222 -11.00 -7.42 -3.73
CA LYS A 222 -10.47 -6.06 -3.55
C LYS A 222 -11.43 -5.20 -2.72
N ARG A 223 -12.74 -5.27 -2.98
CA ARG A 223 -13.76 -4.57 -2.18
C ARG A 223 -13.78 -5.04 -0.74
N ALA A 224 -13.72 -6.35 -0.50
CA ALA A 224 -13.69 -6.93 0.84
C ALA A 224 -12.45 -6.45 1.61
N ALA A 225 -11.26 -6.57 1.03
CA ALA A 225 -10.01 -6.13 1.66
C ALA A 225 -10.04 -4.64 2.04
N LEU A 226 -10.52 -3.77 1.16
CA LEU A 226 -10.66 -2.34 1.44
C LEU A 226 -11.70 -2.07 2.54
N PHE A 227 -12.84 -2.75 2.50
CA PHE A 227 -13.88 -2.63 3.53
C PHE A 227 -13.36 -3.06 4.91
N LEU A 228 -12.54 -4.11 4.96
CA LEU A 228 -11.96 -4.65 6.20
C LEU A 228 -10.82 -3.79 6.77
N GLY A 229 -10.35 -2.79 6.03
CA GLY A 229 -9.39 -1.80 6.54
C GLY A 229 -8.04 -1.76 5.83
N ALA A 230 -7.88 -2.44 4.69
CA ALA A 230 -6.73 -2.20 3.83
C ALA A 230 -6.80 -0.79 3.21
N ASP A 231 -5.68 -0.06 3.20
CA ASP A 231 -5.61 1.25 2.53
C ASP A 231 -5.34 1.11 1.02
N MET A 232 -4.67 0.02 0.64
CA MET A 232 -4.41 -0.36 -0.75
C MET A 232 -4.55 -1.87 -0.90
N VAL A 233 -4.85 -2.34 -2.11
CA VAL A 233 -4.92 -3.76 -2.43
C VAL A 233 -4.33 -3.97 -3.82
N GLY A 234 -3.42 -4.93 -3.94
CA GLY A 234 -2.85 -5.38 -5.20
C GLY A 234 -2.79 -6.90 -5.23
N ILE A 235 -2.87 -7.49 -6.41
CA ILE A 235 -2.85 -8.94 -6.60
C ILE A 235 -1.74 -9.29 -7.58
N ALA A 236 -0.95 -10.31 -7.29
CA ALA A 236 0.07 -10.83 -8.20
C ALA A 236 -0.01 -12.35 -8.32
N GLU A 237 0.64 -12.87 -9.37
CA GLU A 237 1.06 -14.27 -9.40
C GLU A 237 1.96 -14.53 -8.17
N LEU A 238 1.79 -15.68 -7.51
CA LEU A 238 2.71 -16.08 -6.45
C LEU A 238 4.03 -16.53 -7.06
N ASP A 239 4.99 -15.61 -7.12
CA ASP A 239 6.38 -15.98 -7.39
C ASP A 239 7.01 -16.65 -6.17
N ARG A 240 7.24 -17.96 -6.30
CA ARG A 240 7.78 -18.79 -5.24
C ARG A 240 9.21 -18.44 -4.84
N ASN A 241 9.96 -17.69 -5.65
CA ASN A 241 11.27 -17.18 -5.29
C ASN A 241 11.20 -16.26 -4.04
N TRP A 242 10.07 -15.59 -3.83
CA TRP A 242 9.88 -14.70 -2.68
C TRP A 242 9.48 -15.42 -1.40
N LEU A 243 9.19 -16.72 -1.45
CA LEU A 243 8.93 -17.51 -0.26
C LEU A 243 10.24 -17.81 0.47
N TYR A 244 10.17 -17.88 1.79
CA TYR A 244 11.25 -18.43 2.59
C TYR A 244 11.31 -19.95 2.42
N THR A 245 12.51 -20.53 2.51
CA THR A 245 12.67 -21.99 2.43
C THR A 245 12.21 -22.69 3.71
N HIS A 246 12.58 -22.13 4.86
CA HIS A 246 12.26 -22.65 6.18
C HIS A 246 11.78 -21.51 7.09
N ASN A 247 10.96 -21.84 8.08
CA ASN A 247 10.56 -20.94 9.16
C ASN A 247 11.74 -20.68 10.11
N ARG A 248 11.53 -19.82 11.12
CA ARG A 248 12.57 -19.50 12.11
C ARG A 248 13.13 -20.72 12.84
N GLN A 249 12.33 -21.74 13.07
CA GLN A 249 12.72 -22.98 13.75
C GLN A 249 13.48 -23.95 12.83
N GLY A 250 13.66 -23.61 11.55
CA GLY A 250 14.33 -24.46 10.56
C GLY A 250 13.42 -25.53 9.95
N GLU A 251 12.11 -25.42 10.11
CA GLU A 251 11.15 -26.33 9.49
C GLU A 251 10.72 -25.78 8.12
N PRO A 252 10.61 -26.62 7.08
CA PRO A 252 10.24 -26.15 5.76
C PRO A 252 8.81 -25.59 5.73
N TYR A 253 8.57 -24.54 4.94
CA TYR A 253 7.21 -24.10 4.65
C TYR A 253 6.55 -25.03 3.62
N ASP A 254 5.41 -25.62 3.97
CA ASP A 254 4.59 -26.41 3.05
C ASP A 254 3.43 -25.55 2.50
N ILE A 255 3.73 -24.74 1.48
CA ILE A 255 2.72 -23.95 0.78
C ILE A 255 2.18 -24.76 -0.39
N PRO A 256 0.87 -25.05 -0.47
CA PRO A 256 0.28 -25.81 -1.56
C PRO A 256 0.58 -25.21 -2.93
N LEU A 257 0.87 -26.04 -3.94
CA LEU A 257 1.10 -25.58 -5.32
C LEU A 257 -0.14 -24.94 -5.95
N THR A 258 -1.33 -25.25 -5.42
CA THR A 258 -2.59 -24.64 -5.84
C THR A 258 -2.68 -23.16 -5.48
N PHE A 259 -1.89 -22.69 -4.51
CA PHE A 259 -1.87 -21.29 -4.13
C PHE A 259 -1.06 -20.52 -5.17
N ALA A 260 -1.77 -20.01 -6.18
CA ALA A 260 -1.18 -19.34 -7.33
C ALA A 260 -1.24 -17.81 -7.21
N ARG A 261 -1.91 -17.27 -6.20
CA ARG A 261 -2.13 -15.82 -6.04
C ARG A 261 -1.64 -15.33 -4.70
N VAL A 262 -1.10 -14.12 -4.71
CA VAL A 262 -0.86 -13.32 -3.51
C VAL A 262 -1.70 -12.04 -3.58
N ILE A 263 -2.47 -11.79 -2.53
CA ILE A 263 -3.19 -10.54 -2.30
C ILE A 263 -2.37 -9.75 -1.29
N VAL A 264 -1.88 -8.58 -1.70
CA VAL A 264 -1.05 -7.71 -0.88
C VAL A 264 -1.85 -6.49 -0.46
N MET A 265 -1.81 -6.17 0.83
CA MET A 265 -2.65 -5.14 1.45
C MET A 265 -1.81 -4.18 2.31
N PRO A 266 -1.32 -3.08 1.74
CA PRO A 266 -0.69 -2.02 2.51
C PRO A 266 -1.66 -1.37 3.51
N ILE A 267 -1.20 -1.20 4.76
CA ILE A 267 -1.90 -0.51 5.86
C ILE A 267 -1.10 0.74 6.23
N GLU A 268 -1.71 1.92 6.14
CA GLU A 268 -1.11 3.20 6.46
C GLU A 268 -0.80 3.31 7.96
N MET A 269 0.41 3.78 8.30
CA MET A 269 0.72 4.22 9.66
C MET A 269 0.42 5.71 9.84
N ASP A 270 0.02 6.11 11.05
CA ASP A 270 -0.33 7.51 11.34
C ASP A 270 0.83 8.48 11.03
N TYR A 271 0.57 9.43 10.13
CA TYR A 271 1.57 10.40 9.68
C TYR A 271 2.18 11.23 10.81
N ASP A 272 1.37 11.74 11.73
CA ASP A 272 1.86 12.63 12.78
C ASP A 272 2.62 11.86 13.85
N ALA A 273 2.22 10.62 14.14
CA ALA A 273 2.97 9.75 15.04
C ALA A 273 4.31 9.35 14.42
N ILE A 274 4.36 8.96 13.15
CA ILE A 274 5.62 8.65 12.47
C ILE A 274 6.53 9.90 12.39
N ALA A 275 5.96 11.10 12.34
CA ALA A 275 6.72 12.34 12.38
C ALA A 275 7.53 12.54 13.67
N THR A 276 7.18 11.87 14.77
CA THR A 276 7.91 11.93 16.05
C THR A 276 9.01 10.88 16.18
N SER A 277 9.19 10.03 15.17
CA SER A 277 10.23 8.99 15.17
C SER A 277 11.60 9.60 15.46
N PRO A 278 12.47 8.97 16.29
CA PRO A 278 12.39 7.59 16.79
C PRO A 278 11.74 7.40 18.17
N SER A 279 10.84 8.32 18.58
CA SER A 279 10.16 8.22 19.88
C SER A 279 9.17 7.06 20.00
N PHE A 280 8.78 6.71 21.23
CA PHE A 280 7.80 5.66 21.51
C PHE A 280 6.42 5.94 20.91
N THR A 281 6.06 7.21 20.70
CA THR A 281 4.84 7.56 19.95
C THR A 281 4.85 6.99 18.52
N SER A 282 6.00 7.04 17.84
CA SER A 282 6.14 6.48 16.50
C SER A 282 6.16 4.95 16.48
N ALA A 283 6.72 4.35 17.53
CA ALA A 283 6.67 2.91 17.79
C ALA A 283 5.23 2.42 17.95
N ALA A 284 4.40 3.15 18.70
CA ALA A 284 2.98 2.82 18.87
C ALA A 284 2.21 2.82 17.54
N ALA A 285 2.48 3.77 16.64
CA ALA A 285 1.88 3.75 15.30
C ALA A 285 2.34 2.55 14.45
N THR A 286 3.59 2.12 14.63
CA THR A 286 4.11 0.89 14.01
C THR A 286 3.40 -0.35 14.55
N GLY A 287 3.35 -0.54 15.86
CA GLY A 287 2.69 -1.68 16.49
C GLY A 287 1.20 -1.75 16.13
N LEU A 288 0.51 -0.60 16.09
CA LEU A 288 -0.89 -0.54 15.67
C LEU A 288 -1.07 -1.00 14.21
N GLY A 289 -0.18 -0.58 13.31
CA GLY A 289 -0.18 -1.04 11.93
C GLY A 289 -0.02 -2.56 11.80
N TYR A 290 0.78 -3.18 12.67
CA TYR A 290 0.92 -4.64 12.74
C TYR A 290 -0.35 -5.33 13.24
N SER A 291 -0.99 -4.78 14.29
CA SER A 291 -2.26 -5.30 14.78
C SER A 291 -3.37 -5.18 13.72
N MET A 292 -3.42 -4.07 12.97
CA MET A 292 -4.33 -3.90 11.85
C MET A 292 -4.06 -4.90 10.71
N MET A 293 -2.79 -5.17 10.40
CA MET A 293 -2.42 -6.21 9.44
C MET A 293 -2.95 -7.59 9.86
N ALA A 294 -2.75 -8.00 11.11
CA ALA A 294 -3.29 -9.28 11.61
C ALA A 294 -4.82 -9.34 11.52
N PHE A 295 -5.51 -8.23 11.82
CA PHE A 295 -6.96 -8.14 11.70
C PHE A 295 -7.42 -8.32 10.24
N VAL A 296 -6.89 -7.51 9.31
CA VAL A 296 -7.31 -7.52 7.91
C VAL A 296 -7.03 -8.86 7.24
N GLU A 297 -5.88 -9.49 7.53
CA GLU A 297 -5.56 -10.81 6.97
C GLU A 297 -6.53 -11.89 7.44
N ALA A 298 -6.83 -11.94 8.75
CA ALA A 298 -7.73 -12.93 9.32
C ALA A 298 -9.15 -12.82 8.75
N GLU A 299 -9.67 -11.59 8.67
CA GLU A 299 -11.00 -11.33 8.12
C GLU A 299 -11.07 -11.63 6.62
N LEU A 300 -10.05 -11.27 5.85
CA LEU A 300 -10.03 -11.55 4.40
C LEU A 300 -9.94 -13.06 4.12
N VAL A 301 -9.11 -13.79 4.87
CA VAL A 301 -9.02 -15.25 4.73
C VAL A 301 -10.35 -15.91 5.07
N SER A 302 -11.02 -15.49 6.14
CA SER A 302 -12.38 -15.99 6.46
C SER A 302 -13.37 -15.69 5.34
N PHE A 303 -13.33 -14.47 4.77
CA PHE A 303 -14.15 -14.14 3.59
C PHE A 303 -13.87 -15.09 2.42
N ILE A 304 -12.60 -15.34 2.06
CA ILE A 304 -12.23 -16.22 0.94
C ILE A 304 -12.68 -17.67 1.20
N HIS A 305 -12.52 -18.18 2.43
CA HIS A 305 -13.04 -19.49 2.82
C HIS A 305 -14.57 -19.57 2.66
N ARG A 306 -15.30 -18.53 3.04
CA ARG A 306 -16.76 -18.46 2.88
C ARG A 306 -17.22 -18.31 1.43
N MET A 307 -16.32 -17.89 0.53
CA MET A 307 -16.52 -17.93 -0.93
C MET A 307 -16.20 -19.32 -1.53
N GLY A 308 -15.69 -20.25 -0.72
CA GLY A 308 -15.36 -21.63 -1.06
C GLY A 308 -14.01 -21.82 -1.74
N TYR A 309 -13.05 -20.94 -1.45
CA TYR A 309 -11.65 -21.03 -1.89
C TYR A 309 -10.72 -21.12 -0.67
N ASN A 310 -9.50 -21.62 -0.84
CA ASN A 310 -8.53 -21.74 0.24
C ASN A 310 -7.64 -20.50 0.31
N ALA A 311 -7.33 -20.05 1.53
CA ALA A 311 -6.40 -18.95 1.74
C ALA A 311 -5.65 -19.09 3.07
N ILE A 312 -4.46 -18.50 3.15
CA ILE A 312 -3.67 -18.43 4.40
C ILE A 312 -3.17 -17.01 4.66
N THR A 313 -3.17 -16.64 5.93
CA THR A 313 -2.52 -15.44 6.45
C THR A 313 -1.00 -15.62 6.44
N CYS A 314 -0.23 -14.55 6.26
CA CYS A 314 1.22 -14.63 6.30
C CYS A 314 1.87 -13.73 7.35
N GLY A 315 1.25 -12.61 7.73
CA GLY A 315 1.91 -11.54 8.45
C GLY A 315 3.25 -11.16 7.79
N ASN A 316 4.29 -10.99 8.61
CA ASN A 316 5.66 -10.81 8.12
C ASN A 316 6.38 -12.11 7.73
N ASP A 317 5.77 -13.25 8.01
CA ASP A 317 6.38 -14.57 7.84
C ASP A 317 6.11 -15.09 6.40
N ILE A 318 6.46 -16.35 6.11
CA ILE A 318 6.24 -17.08 4.84
C ILE A 318 7.06 -16.56 3.63
N GLY A 319 7.25 -15.25 3.48
CA GLY A 319 7.99 -14.70 2.36
C GLY A 319 8.18 -13.19 2.41
N LEU A 320 8.99 -12.70 1.47
CA LEU A 320 9.38 -11.29 1.34
C LEU A 320 8.20 -10.43 0.86
N SER A 321 7.64 -9.60 1.75
CA SER A 321 6.47 -8.77 1.43
C SER A 321 6.74 -7.66 0.39
N VAL A 322 7.93 -7.05 0.39
CA VAL A 322 8.25 -5.93 -0.52
C VAL A 322 8.26 -6.34 -2.01
N PRO A 323 8.97 -7.40 -2.45
CA PRO A 323 8.94 -7.79 -3.86
C PRO A 323 7.53 -8.22 -4.30
N MET A 324 6.79 -8.97 -3.45
CA MET A 324 5.39 -9.31 -3.73
C MET A 324 4.51 -8.06 -3.89
N ALA A 325 4.73 -7.01 -3.09
CA ALA A 325 3.99 -5.75 -3.23
C ALA A 325 4.33 -5.00 -4.53
N ILE A 326 5.58 -5.07 -4.99
CA ILE A 326 5.99 -4.48 -6.26
C ILE A 326 5.37 -5.24 -7.43
N ASP A 327 5.44 -6.58 -7.41
CA ASP A 327 4.81 -7.44 -8.41
C ASP A 327 3.29 -7.20 -8.48
N ALA A 328 2.66 -6.91 -7.34
CA ALA A 328 1.26 -6.54 -7.21
C ALA A 328 0.95 -5.07 -7.58
N GLY A 329 1.92 -4.32 -8.12
CA GLY A 329 1.73 -2.96 -8.62
C GLY A 329 1.58 -1.86 -7.57
N LEU A 330 1.97 -2.12 -6.31
CA LEU A 330 1.69 -1.21 -5.19
C LEU A 330 2.77 -0.15 -4.96
N GLY A 331 3.95 -0.31 -5.55
CA GLY A 331 5.04 0.64 -5.38
C GLY A 331 6.38 0.15 -5.91
N GLN A 332 7.46 0.76 -5.41
CA GLN A 332 8.83 0.41 -5.77
C GLN A 332 9.76 0.41 -4.56
N TYR A 333 10.85 -0.35 -4.63
CA TYR A 333 11.95 -0.25 -3.66
C TYR A 333 12.49 1.19 -3.54
N GLY A 334 12.52 1.71 -2.31
CA GLY A 334 13.31 2.88 -1.97
C GLY A 334 14.74 2.52 -1.57
N ARG A 335 15.64 3.51 -1.53
CA ARG A 335 17.02 3.36 -0.99
C ARG A 335 17.07 2.76 0.41
N HIS A 336 16.07 3.03 1.23
CA HIS A 336 15.94 2.48 2.58
C HIS A 336 15.45 1.02 2.62
N GLY A 337 15.31 0.35 1.46
CA GLY A 337 14.92 -1.06 1.37
C GLY A 337 13.43 -1.36 1.62
N LEU A 338 12.59 -0.33 1.79
CA LEU A 338 11.14 -0.47 2.00
C LEU A 338 10.39 -0.13 0.71
N LEU A 339 9.14 -0.59 0.61
CA LEU A 339 8.20 -0.20 -0.44
C LEU A 339 7.90 1.29 -0.34
N ILE A 340 8.00 2.03 -1.44
CA ILE A 340 7.47 3.38 -1.60
C ILE A 340 6.20 3.29 -2.43
N THR A 341 5.06 3.59 -1.81
CA THR A 341 3.75 3.68 -2.48
C THR A 341 3.48 5.09 -2.98
N LYS A 342 2.63 5.25 -4.00
CA LYS A 342 2.20 6.58 -4.50
C LYS A 342 1.52 7.44 -3.40
N PRO A 343 0.49 6.96 -2.68
CA PRO A 343 -0.26 7.80 -1.74
C PRO A 343 0.43 8.02 -0.38
N TYR A 344 1.19 7.04 0.11
CA TYR A 344 1.70 7.03 1.49
C TYR A 344 3.22 7.03 1.58
N GLY A 345 3.92 6.96 0.44
CA GLY A 345 5.36 6.72 0.42
C GLY A 345 5.69 5.42 1.16
N PRO A 346 6.75 5.39 1.99
CA PRO A 346 7.12 4.22 2.79
C PRO A 346 6.35 4.05 4.10
N ARG A 347 5.30 4.84 4.35
CA ARG A 347 4.55 4.86 5.62
C ARG A 347 3.44 3.79 5.65
N VAL A 348 3.79 2.56 5.28
CA VAL A 348 2.84 1.45 5.27
C VAL A 348 3.44 0.19 5.90
N ARG A 349 2.60 -0.63 6.54
CA ARG A 349 2.86 -2.04 6.81
C ARG A 349 2.25 -2.87 5.68
N ILE A 350 2.81 -4.03 5.38
CA ILE A 350 2.42 -4.82 4.21
C ILE A 350 1.85 -6.15 4.68
N ALA A 351 0.53 -6.24 4.71
CA ALA A 351 -0.18 -7.49 4.92
C ALA A 351 -0.21 -8.31 3.63
N LYS A 352 -0.26 -9.64 3.73
CA LYS A 352 -0.37 -10.51 2.56
C LYS A 352 -1.12 -11.82 2.85
N VAL A 353 -1.92 -12.24 1.87
CA VAL A 353 -2.69 -13.49 1.88
C VAL A 353 -2.34 -14.28 0.63
N LEU A 354 -2.05 -15.58 0.78
CA LEU A 354 -1.89 -16.50 -0.34
C LEU A 354 -3.18 -17.28 -0.55
N THR A 355 -3.58 -17.52 -1.80
CA THR A 355 -4.85 -18.19 -2.11
C THR A 355 -4.83 -18.96 -3.43
N ASP A 356 -5.70 -19.95 -3.54
CA ASP A 356 -6.04 -20.66 -4.78
C ASP A 356 -7.24 -20.03 -5.54
N MET A 357 -7.81 -18.95 -5.00
CA MET A 357 -8.88 -18.20 -5.65
C MET A 357 -8.40 -17.67 -7.01
N PRO A 358 -9.14 -17.92 -8.12
CA PRO A 358 -8.70 -17.52 -9.45
C PRO A 358 -8.92 -16.02 -9.63
N LEU A 359 -7.87 -15.25 -9.40
CA LEU A 359 -7.89 -13.79 -9.43
C LEU A 359 -7.09 -13.25 -10.61
N LEU A 360 -7.53 -12.15 -11.19
CA LEU A 360 -6.72 -11.32 -12.08
C LEU A 360 -5.59 -10.63 -11.32
N THR A 361 -4.44 -10.49 -11.99
CA THR A 361 -3.24 -9.87 -11.43
C THR A 361 -3.11 -8.42 -11.88
N ASP A 362 -2.61 -7.59 -10.97
CA ASP A 362 -2.17 -6.24 -11.26
C ASP A 362 -0.77 -6.24 -11.88
N SER A 363 -0.27 -5.07 -12.25
CA SER A 363 1.07 -4.93 -12.81
C SER A 363 1.77 -3.69 -12.27
N PRO A 364 3.11 -3.73 -12.16
CA PRO A 364 3.92 -2.57 -11.79
C PRO A 364 3.67 -1.36 -12.71
N ASP A 365 3.52 -0.17 -12.11
CA ASP A 365 3.65 1.09 -12.83
C ASP A 365 5.13 1.37 -13.09
N GLU A 366 5.59 1.05 -14.31
CA GLU A 366 6.99 1.20 -14.69
C GLU A 366 7.50 2.64 -14.56
N ASP A 367 6.68 3.65 -14.86
CA ASP A 367 7.11 5.04 -14.85
C ASP A 367 7.28 5.56 -13.43
N PHE A 368 6.34 5.20 -12.54
CA PHE A 368 6.51 5.45 -11.11
C PHE A 368 7.74 4.72 -10.55
N CYS A 369 7.93 3.45 -10.90
CA CYS A 369 9.09 2.69 -10.45
C CYS A 369 10.41 3.34 -10.89
N LYS A 370 10.54 3.73 -12.16
CA LYS A 370 11.70 4.43 -12.69
C LYS A 370 11.92 5.78 -11.99
N ALA A 371 10.85 6.51 -11.71
CA ALA A 371 10.91 7.79 -11.00
C ALA A 371 11.43 7.64 -9.56
N VAL A 372 10.98 6.61 -8.84
CA VAL A 372 11.45 6.31 -7.48
C VAL A 372 12.95 6.02 -7.46
N ILE A 373 13.44 5.19 -8.39
CA ILE A 373 14.88 4.85 -8.50
C ILE A 373 15.71 6.10 -8.79
N LYS A 374 15.37 6.86 -9.84
CA LYS A 374 16.07 8.11 -10.20
C LYS A 374 16.06 9.16 -9.09
N PHE A 375 14.97 9.23 -8.33
CA PHE A 375 14.90 10.11 -7.17
C PHE A 375 15.80 9.63 -6.03
N CYS A 376 15.80 8.32 -5.75
CA CYS A 376 16.65 7.71 -4.72
C CYS A 376 18.14 7.87 -5.02
N GLU A 377 18.56 7.80 -6.29
CA GLU A 377 19.92 8.09 -6.76
C GLU A 377 20.40 9.51 -6.38
N THR A 378 19.48 10.45 -6.24
CA THR A 378 19.82 11.86 -5.96
C THR A 378 19.57 12.26 -4.50
N CYS A 379 18.55 11.70 -3.85
CA CYS A 379 18.00 12.23 -2.60
C CYS A 379 18.86 11.92 -1.36
N GLU A 380 19.21 10.65 -1.15
CA GLU A 380 20.02 10.15 -0.02
C GLU A 380 19.59 10.55 1.41
N LYS A 381 18.47 11.26 1.58
CA LYS A 381 18.02 11.81 2.86
C LYS A 381 17.78 10.75 3.94
N CYS A 382 17.30 9.58 3.56
CA CYS A 382 17.16 8.45 4.49
C CYS A 382 18.51 7.95 5.02
N ALA A 383 19.57 7.96 4.19
CA ALA A 383 20.92 7.61 4.60
C ALA A 383 21.49 8.64 5.58
N HIS A 384 21.36 9.94 5.27
CA HIS A 384 21.78 11.02 6.16
C HIS A 384 21.06 11.05 7.51
N THR A 385 19.78 10.66 7.53
CA THR A 385 18.96 10.67 8.76
C THR A 385 19.11 9.38 9.58
N CYS A 386 19.70 8.34 9.01
CA CYS A 386 19.84 7.04 9.67
C CYS A 386 20.83 7.16 10.84
N PRO A 387 20.37 7.02 12.10
CA PRO A 387 21.24 7.21 13.27
C PRO A 387 22.35 6.16 13.33
N SER A 388 22.07 4.95 12.86
CA SER A 388 23.05 3.87 12.79
C SER A 388 23.83 3.83 11.48
N GLN A 389 23.60 4.74 10.53
CA GLN A 389 24.25 4.72 9.20
C GLN A 389 24.15 3.37 8.47
N ALA A 390 23.04 2.66 8.68
CA ALA A 390 22.78 1.35 8.09
C ALA A 390 22.42 1.42 6.59
N ILE A 391 21.96 2.58 6.12
CA ILE A 391 21.50 2.78 4.73
C ILE A 391 22.67 3.30 3.88
N PRO A 392 22.96 2.70 2.71
CA PRO A 392 24.09 3.10 1.90
C PRO A 392 23.87 4.44 1.18
N TYR A 393 24.97 5.16 1.02
CA TYR A 393 25.10 6.33 0.14
C TYR A 393 25.49 5.90 -1.27
N GLY A 394 25.44 6.83 -2.23
CA GLY A 394 25.83 6.63 -3.61
C GLY A 394 24.68 6.14 -4.50
N LYS A 395 24.79 6.41 -5.80
CA LYS A 395 23.78 6.03 -6.80
C LYS A 395 23.69 4.53 -7.02
N GLU A 396 24.81 3.83 -6.84
CA GLU A 396 24.94 2.43 -7.24
C GLU A 396 24.11 1.50 -6.35
N GLN A 397 23.36 0.62 -7.00
CA GLN A 397 22.72 -0.54 -6.38
C GLN A 397 23.67 -1.74 -6.47
N THR A 398 23.64 -2.61 -5.47
CA THR A 398 24.47 -3.83 -5.41
C THR A 398 23.61 -5.07 -5.55
N TRP A 399 24.26 -6.22 -5.79
CA TRP A 399 23.62 -7.54 -5.84
C TRP A 399 23.62 -8.28 -4.52
N GLU A 400 24.43 -7.83 -3.57
CA GLU A 400 24.62 -8.44 -2.26
C GLU A 400 24.62 -7.39 -1.16
N GLY A 401 24.21 -7.84 0.03
CA GLY A 401 24.27 -7.06 1.27
C GLY A 401 25.49 -7.41 2.10
N LYS A 402 25.66 -6.70 3.22
CA LYS A 402 26.83 -6.84 4.10
C LYS A 402 26.70 -7.95 5.14
N THR A 403 25.50 -8.48 5.31
CA THR A 403 25.15 -9.33 6.44
C THR A 403 24.43 -10.59 5.96
N LYS A 404 24.51 -11.68 6.73
CA LYS A 404 23.73 -12.90 6.41
C LYS A 404 22.21 -12.65 6.46
N SER A 405 21.79 -11.59 7.16
CA SER A 405 20.41 -11.11 7.21
C SER A 405 19.94 -10.40 5.93
N ASN A 406 20.76 -10.37 4.88
CA ASN A 406 20.38 -9.91 3.55
C ASN A 406 20.31 -11.08 2.55
N ASN A 407 19.19 -11.21 1.83
CA ASN A 407 19.12 -12.13 0.70
C ASN A 407 19.76 -11.54 -0.58
N PRO A 408 20.88 -12.08 -1.08
CA PRO A 408 21.53 -11.59 -2.30
C PRO A 408 20.72 -11.92 -3.58
N GLY A 409 21.14 -11.38 -4.72
CA GLY A 409 20.60 -11.69 -6.05
C GLY A 409 19.47 -10.77 -6.53
N ILE A 410 19.04 -9.79 -5.74
CA ILE A 410 18.17 -8.69 -6.21
C ILE A 410 18.99 -7.42 -6.23
N LYS A 411 19.04 -6.73 -7.37
CA LYS A 411 19.80 -5.48 -7.50
C LYS A 411 19.07 -4.34 -6.78
N LYS A 412 19.63 -3.87 -5.67
CA LYS A 412 19.05 -2.81 -4.83
C LYS A 412 20.08 -2.15 -3.92
N TRP A 413 19.66 -1.13 -3.16
CA TRP A 413 20.43 -0.63 -2.03
C TRP A 413 20.21 -1.55 -0.82
N PHE A 414 21.22 -2.34 -0.49
CA PHE A 414 21.17 -3.21 0.68
C PHE A 414 21.42 -2.42 1.96
N VAL A 415 20.43 -2.44 2.85
CA VAL A 415 20.55 -1.91 4.20
C VAL A 415 21.28 -2.92 5.07
N ASP A 416 22.22 -2.42 5.88
CA ASP A 416 22.84 -3.18 6.97
C ASP A 416 21.81 -3.35 8.10
N VAL A 417 20.99 -4.39 7.99
CA VAL A 417 19.84 -4.61 8.88
C VAL A 417 20.26 -4.96 10.30
N GLU A 418 21.44 -5.55 10.49
CA GLU A 418 22.01 -5.85 11.82
C GLU A 418 22.40 -4.56 12.55
N ARG A 419 23.07 -3.64 11.84
CA ARG A 419 23.37 -2.31 12.38
C ARG A 419 22.12 -1.45 12.58
N CYS A 420 21.08 -1.64 11.74
CA CYS A 420 19.77 -1.01 11.96
C CYS A 420 19.15 -1.46 13.29
N TYR A 421 19.19 -2.77 13.57
CA TYR A 421 18.63 -3.34 14.79
C TYR A 421 19.39 -2.93 16.06
N GLY A 422 20.72 -2.81 16.01
CA GLY A 422 21.51 -2.31 17.14
C GLY A 422 21.02 -0.94 17.65
N PHE A 423 20.60 -0.05 16.75
CA PHE A 423 20.00 1.22 17.17
C PHE A 423 18.63 1.04 17.86
N TRP A 424 17.83 0.04 17.50
CA TRP A 424 16.55 -0.21 18.17
C TRP A 424 16.78 -0.54 19.64
N ILE A 425 17.79 -1.37 19.92
CA ILE A 425 18.21 -1.71 21.29
C ILE A 425 18.61 -0.45 22.07
N GLU A 426 19.46 0.41 21.48
CA GLU A 426 19.88 1.65 22.13
C GLU A 426 18.74 2.65 22.33
N ASN A 427 17.81 2.71 21.37
CA ASN A 427 16.64 3.59 21.35
C ASN A 427 15.52 3.09 22.26
N GLY A 428 15.54 1.81 22.66
CA GLY A 428 14.50 1.20 23.49
C GLY A 428 13.14 1.08 22.81
N SER A 429 13.10 1.18 21.49
CA SER A 429 11.94 0.95 20.63
C SER A 429 12.36 0.93 19.16
N GLU A 430 11.44 0.56 18.28
CA GLU A 430 11.65 0.55 16.84
C GLU A 430 11.92 1.96 16.28
N CYS A 431 12.73 2.02 15.23
CA CYS A 431 13.01 3.26 14.50
C CYS A 431 12.08 3.42 13.29
N SER A 432 11.96 4.64 12.77
CA SER A 432 11.29 4.96 11.50
C SER A 432 11.82 6.28 10.90
N ASN A 433 13.06 6.66 11.24
CA ASN A 433 13.67 7.89 10.73
C ASN A 433 13.75 7.93 9.20
N CYS A 434 14.02 6.78 8.56
CA CYS A 434 14.06 6.66 7.10
C CYS A 434 12.68 6.83 6.45
N VAL A 435 11.61 6.40 7.13
CA VAL A 435 10.23 6.64 6.70
C VAL A 435 9.90 8.12 6.88
N ARG A 436 10.12 8.65 8.10
CA ARG A 436 9.89 10.04 8.48
C ARG A 436 10.52 11.01 7.48
N SER A 437 11.79 10.80 7.13
CA SER A 437 12.56 11.74 6.32
C SER A 437 12.39 11.60 4.82
N CYS A 438 11.73 10.54 4.34
CA CYS A 438 11.54 10.31 2.92
C CYS A 438 10.66 11.41 2.28
N PRO A 439 11.06 12.05 1.17
CA PRO A 439 10.22 13.06 0.51
C PRO A 439 8.90 12.53 -0.07
N TYR A 440 8.79 11.21 -0.28
CA TYR A 440 7.53 10.53 -0.60
C TYR A 440 6.62 10.37 0.63
N ASN A 441 7.14 10.49 1.86
CA ASN A 441 6.36 10.45 3.10
C ASN A 441 5.77 11.82 3.42
N LYS A 442 4.75 12.23 2.66
CA LYS A 442 3.96 13.43 2.97
C LYS A 442 2.49 13.08 3.06
N ARG A 443 1.71 13.97 3.66
CA ARG A 443 0.26 13.89 3.53
C ARG A 443 -0.10 14.11 2.08
N ASP A 444 -1.03 13.30 1.61
CA ASP A 444 -1.59 13.48 0.29
C ASP A 444 -2.29 14.84 0.18
N GLY A 445 -2.11 15.51 -0.96
CA GLY A 445 -2.57 16.87 -1.17
C GLY A 445 -2.08 17.43 -2.50
N PHE A 446 -2.71 18.52 -2.97
CA PHE A 446 -2.43 19.10 -4.29
C PHE A 446 -0.93 19.37 -4.49
N LEU A 447 -0.30 20.07 -3.53
CA LEU A 447 1.12 20.39 -3.60
C LEU A 447 2.00 19.13 -3.67
N HIS A 448 1.74 18.13 -2.82
CA HIS A 448 2.54 16.91 -2.82
C HIS A 448 2.40 16.16 -4.14
N ARG A 449 1.18 15.98 -4.65
CA ARG A 449 0.90 15.34 -5.93
C ARG A 449 1.58 16.07 -7.10
N THR A 450 1.55 17.40 -7.12
CA THR A 450 2.26 18.19 -8.13
C THR A 450 3.77 17.97 -8.06
N ILE A 451 4.36 17.96 -6.87
CA ILE A 451 5.80 17.70 -6.72
C ILE A 451 6.15 16.27 -7.15
N MET A 452 5.33 15.27 -6.82
CA MET A 452 5.56 13.89 -7.28
C MET A 452 5.43 13.76 -8.80
N TRP A 453 4.48 14.48 -9.41
CA TRP A 453 4.38 14.57 -10.86
C TRP A 453 5.65 15.19 -11.49
N VAL A 454 6.20 16.26 -10.89
CA VAL A 454 7.49 16.83 -11.31
C VAL A 454 8.63 15.82 -11.16
N VAL A 455 8.70 15.07 -10.07
CA VAL A 455 9.72 14.01 -9.87
C VAL A 455 9.63 12.94 -10.96
N GLN A 456 8.42 12.55 -11.36
CA GLN A 456 8.20 11.55 -12.40
C GLN A 456 8.54 12.05 -13.81
N HIS A 457 8.18 13.29 -14.14
CA HIS A 457 8.28 13.81 -15.52
C HIS A 457 9.52 14.68 -15.77
N MET A 458 10.15 15.21 -14.72
CA MET A 458 11.29 16.12 -14.79
C MET A 458 12.41 15.72 -13.82
N PRO A 459 12.98 14.50 -13.94
CA PRO A 459 13.95 13.97 -12.99
C PRO A 459 15.24 14.82 -12.87
N TRP A 460 15.58 15.66 -13.85
CA TRP A 460 16.69 16.60 -13.75
C TRP A 460 16.47 17.69 -12.68
N LEU A 461 15.24 17.88 -12.20
CA LEU A 461 14.91 18.78 -11.09
C LEU A 461 14.99 18.11 -9.72
N ASN A 462 15.28 16.81 -9.64
CA ASN A 462 15.37 16.09 -8.37
C ASN A 462 16.29 16.76 -7.34
N PRO A 463 17.50 17.26 -7.70
CA PRO A 463 18.35 17.97 -6.74
C PRO A 463 17.70 19.21 -6.13
N LEU A 464 16.93 19.95 -6.95
CA LEU A 464 16.19 21.12 -6.49
C LEU A 464 15.03 20.71 -5.57
N VAL A 465 14.27 19.66 -5.93
CA VAL A 465 13.18 19.14 -5.11
C VAL A 465 13.68 18.73 -3.73
N VAL A 466 14.81 18.02 -3.66
CA VAL A 466 15.45 17.60 -2.40
C VAL A 466 15.87 18.82 -1.57
N LYS A 467 16.55 19.79 -2.20
CA LYS A 467 16.97 21.04 -1.52
C LYS A 467 15.78 21.82 -0.96
N MET A 468 14.67 21.89 -1.70
CA MET A 468 13.46 22.55 -1.25
C MET A 468 12.77 21.80 -0.12
N ASP A 469 12.78 20.46 -0.15
CA ASP A 469 12.28 19.61 0.93
C ASP A 469 12.99 19.90 2.26
N ASP A 470 14.32 20.02 2.21
CA ASP A 470 15.15 20.36 3.37
C ASP A 470 14.93 21.80 3.86
N LEU A 471 14.83 22.77 2.94
CA LEU A 471 14.61 24.17 3.26
C LEU A 471 13.28 24.41 3.98
N VAL A 472 12.21 23.72 3.55
CA VAL A 472 10.90 23.77 4.22
C VAL A 472 10.90 22.99 5.54
N GLY A 473 11.92 22.17 5.79
CA GLY A 473 12.07 21.40 7.02
C GLY A 473 11.21 20.14 7.07
N TYR A 474 10.75 19.62 5.92
CA TYR A 474 10.07 18.33 5.87
C TYR A 474 11.00 17.22 6.35
N GLY A 475 10.43 16.23 7.04
CA GLY A 475 11.18 15.08 7.55
C GLY A 475 11.98 15.33 8.84
N LYS A 476 11.94 16.55 9.40
CA LYS A 476 12.46 16.83 10.75
C LYS A 476 11.61 16.13 11.82
N GLN A 477 12.24 15.72 12.91
CA GLN A 477 11.53 15.15 14.05
C GLN A 477 10.59 16.18 14.65
N ARG A 478 9.33 15.78 14.88
CA ARG A 478 8.35 16.55 15.66
C ARG A 478 8.41 16.14 17.13
N ASP A 479 8.05 17.08 18.01
CA ASP A 479 7.92 16.80 19.45
C ASP A 479 6.85 15.74 19.69
N GLY A 480 7.19 14.69 20.45
CA GLY A 480 6.28 13.61 20.83
C GLY A 480 5.02 14.09 21.54
N ARG A 481 5.12 15.13 22.38
CA ARG A 481 3.95 15.72 23.06
C ARG A 481 2.95 16.36 22.10
N GLY A 482 3.45 16.90 20.99
CA GLY A 482 2.65 17.60 20.00
C GLY A 482 1.62 16.69 19.32
N PHE A 483 1.93 15.39 19.18
CA PHE A 483 1.02 14.41 18.61
C PHE A 483 -0.28 14.30 19.40
N TRP A 484 -0.18 14.22 20.73
CA TRP A 484 -1.32 13.93 21.61
C TRP A 484 -2.34 15.07 21.71
N ARG A 485 -1.90 16.31 21.42
CA ARG A 485 -2.78 17.49 21.37
C ARG A 485 -3.94 17.33 20.40
N LYS A 486 -3.81 16.49 19.37
CA LYS A 486 -4.89 16.21 18.41
C LYS A 486 -6.11 15.53 19.03
N PHE A 487 -5.96 14.97 20.24
CA PHE A 487 -7.04 14.32 20.99
C PHE A 487 -7.63 15.21 22.10
N ASN A 488 -7.30 16.50 22.12
CA ASN A 488 -7.74 17.47 23.16
C ASN A 488 -7.29 17.10 24.59
N TYR A 489 -6.18 16.38 24.75
CA TYR A 489 -5.54 16.13 26.04
C TYR A 489 -4.17 16.81 26.09
N GLU A 490 -3.88 17.49 27.20
CA GLU A 490 -2.53 17.92 27.55
C GLU A 490 -1.83 16.77 28.29
N ILE A 491 -0.64 16.37 27.84
CA ILE A 491 0.23 15.37 28.48
C ILE A 491 1.33 16.06 29.27
#